data_AF-R7C1V2-F1
#
_entry.id   AF-R7C1V2-F1
#
_cell.length_a   1.000
_cell.length_b   1.000
_cell.length_c   1.000
_cell.angle_alpha   90.00
_cell.angle_beta   90.00
_cell.angle_gamma   90.00
#
_symmetry.space_group_name_H-M   'P 1'
#
loop_
_entity.id
_entity.type
_entity.pdbx_description
1 polymer ?
#
loop_
_entity_poly.entity_id
_entity_poly.type
_entity_poly.pdbx_seq_one_letter_code
_entity_poly.pdbx_strand_id
1 'polypeptide(L)' 'MEFLEFVMIFIAVLLILFKPEKEKLAWWLTVVSWFAVVFMYVGHVSTAIFGMPNV' A
#
# COMPACT_ATOMS: atom_id res chain seq x y z
N MET A 1 -7.21 4.01 -3.41
CA MET A 1 -6.77 5.40 -3.71
C MET A 1 -5.27 5.34 -3.97
N GLU A 2 -4.89 5.13 -5.23
CA GLU A 2 -3.51 4.85 -5.67
C GLU A 2 -2.49 5.92 -5.23
N PHE A 3 -2.95 7.16 -5.02
CA PHE A 3 -2.13 8.28 -4.58
C PHE A 3 -1.51 8.13 -3.18
N LEU A 4 -2.24 7.55 -2.21
CA LEU A 4 -1.76 7.44 -0.82
C LEU A 4 -0.59 6.45 -0.71
N GLU A 5 -0.63 5.39 -1.49
CA GLU A 5 0.39 4.35 -1.54
C GLU A 5 1.68 4.87 -2.19
N PHE A 6 1.54 5.64 -3.26
CA PHE A 6 2.66 6.36 -3.88
C PHE A 6 3.36 7.29 -2.88
N VAL A 7 2.60 8.02 -2.06
CA VAL A 7 3.15 8.89 -1.02
C VAL A 7 3.91 8.08 0.05
N MET A 8 3.37 6.94 0.51
CA MET A 8 4.05 6.11 1.50
C MET A 8 5.36 5.50 0.96
N ILE A 9 5.37 5.00 -0.27
CA ILE A 9 6.58 4.47 -0.91
C ILE A 9 7.59 5.59 -1.14
N PHE A 10 7.15 6.78 -1.58
CA PHE A 10 8.02 7.94 -1.74
C PHE A 10 8.70 8.34 -0.43
N ILE A 11 7.95 8.35 0.68
CA ILE A 11 8.50 8.60 2.01
C ILE A 11 9.49 7.51 2.43
N ALA A 12 9.21 6.24 2.12
CA ALA A 12 10.13 5.13 2.40
C ALA A 12 11.45 5.27 1.63
N VAL A 13 11.39 5.65 0.35
CA VAL A 13 12.57 5.92 -0.49
C VAL A 13 13.36 7.11 0.03
N LEU A 14 12.70 8.21 0.40
CA LEU A 14 13.36 9.36 1.02
C LEU A 14 14.03 9.00 2.36
N LEU A 15 13.40 8.15 3.17
CA LEU A 15 13.97 7.64 4.43
C LEU A 15 15.24 6.84 4.20
N ILE A 16 15.28 5.97 3.18
CA ILE A 16 16.47 5.21 2.80
C ILE A 16 17.57 6.16 2.28
N LEU A 17 17.21 7.16 1.48
CA LEU A 17 18.16 8.10 0.86
C LEU A 17 18.83 9.03 1.88
N PHE A 18 18.06 9.59 2.81
CA PHE A 18 18.56 10.58 3.77
C PHE A 18 18.97 9.98 5.11
N LYS A 19 18.43 8.82 5.50
CA LYS A 19 18.66 8.23 6.82
C LYS A 19 18.70 6.69 6.77
N PRO A 20 19.72 6.11 6.11
CA PRO A 20 19.85 4.66 5.96
C PRO A 20 19.92 3.91 7.31
N GLU A 21 20.33 4.57 8.40
CA GLU A 21 20.26 4.00 9.76
C GLU A 21 18.84 3.56 10.19
N LYS A 22 17.80 4.03 9.50
CA LYS A 22 16.39 3.67 9.72
C LYS A 22 15.85 2.72 8.66
N GLU A 23 16.71 1.99 7.95
CA GLU A 23 16.31 1.00 6.94
C GLU A 23 15.23 0.02 7.43
N LYS A 24 15.33 -0.46 8.67
CA LYS A 24 14.32 -1.37 9.25
C LYS A 24 12.91 -0.77 9.29
N LEU A 25 12.80 0.55 9.49
CA LEU A 25 11.51 1.26 9.44
C LEU A 25 11.02 1.41 8.01
N ALA A 26 11.89 1.77 7.07
CA ALA A 26 11.53 1.86 5.65
C ALA A 26 11.07 0.50 5.09
N TRP A 27 11.71 -0.58 5.52
CA TRP A 27 11.33 -1.95 5.17
C TRP A 27 9.93 -2.30 5.69
N TRP A 28 9.66 -2.02 6.97
CA TRP A 28 8.33 -2.20 7.55
C TRP A 28 7.27 -1.34 6.86
N LEU A 29 7.59 -0.10 6.51
CA LEU A 29 6.69 0.81 5.80
C LEU A 29 6.32 0.25 4.42
N THR A 30 7.29 -0.35 3.74
CA THR A 30 7.11 -0.99 2.42
C THR A 30 6.21 -2.22 2.54
N VAL A 31 6.44 -3.10 3.54
CA VAL A 31 5.62 -4.29 3.77
C VAL A 31 4.17 -3.93 4.10
N VAL A 32 3.97 -2.96 5.00
CA VAL A 32 2.63 -2.50 5.39
C VAL A 32 1.90 -1.84 4.21
N SER A 33 2.62 -1.04 3.43
CA SER A 33 2.06 -0.45 2.21
C SER A 33 1.62 -1.55 1.24
N TRP A 34 2.47 -2.56 1.01
CA TRP A 34 2.16 -3.68 0.13
C TRP A 34 0.93 -4.48 0.60
N PHE A 35 0.84 -4.74 1.90
CA PHE A 35 -0.31 -5.42 2.49
C PHE A 35 -1.62 -4.62 2.34
N ALA A 36 -1.56 -3.30 2.49
CA ALA A 36 -2.72 -2.43 2.27
C ALA A 36 -3.21 -2.48 0.82
N VAL A 37 -2.31 -2.59 -0.18
CA VAL A 37 -2.67 -2.77 -1.60
C VAL A 37 -3.46 -4.04 -1.80
N VAL A 38 -2.93 -5.16 -1.30
CA VAL A 38 -3.55 -6.47 -1.45
C VAL A 38 -4.93 -6.46 -0.80
N PHE A 39 -5.04 -5.88 0.40
CA PHE A 39 -6.31 -5.78 1.10
C PHE A 39 -7.33 -4.90 0.34
N MET A 40 -6.92 -3.74 -0.17
CA MET A 40 -7.79 -2.89 -0.99
C MET A 40 -8.18 -3.55 -2.32
N TYR A 41 -7.24 -4.26 -2.96
CA TYR A 41 -7.49 -4.98 -4.20
C TYR A 41 -8.50 -6.11 -3.98
N VAL A 42 -8.32 -6.91 -2.93
CA VAL A 42 -9.27 -7.97 -2.56
C VAL A 42 -10.63 -7.36 -2.18
N GLY A 43 -10.66 -6.25 -1.43
CA GLY A 43 -11.87 -5.50 -1.13
C GLY A 43 -12.59 -5.03 -2.40
N HIS A 44 -11.87 -4.43 -3.34
CA HIS A 44 -12.42 -3.94 -4.60
C HIS A 44 -12.92 -5.09 -5.51
N VAL A 45 -12.17 -6.19 -5.61
CA VAL A 45 -12.57 -7.38 -6.37
C VAL A 45 -13.78 -8.05 -5.71
N SER A 46 -13.81 -8.16 -4.39
CA SER A 46 -14.95 -8.73 -3.67
C SER A 46 -16.20 -7.86 -3.77
N THR A 47 -16.08 -6.52 -3.78
CA THR A 47 -17.21 -5.64 -4.11
C THR A 47 -17.62 -5.75 -5.58
N ALA A 48 -16.72 -6.03 -6.51
CA ALA A 48 -17.07 -6.30 -7.90
C ALA A 48 -17.80 -7.65 -8.07
N ILE A 49 -17.50 -8.65 -7.23
CA ILE A 49 -18.14 -9.97 -7.23
C ILE A 49 -19.50 -9.94 -6.51
N PHE A 50 -19.59 -9.33 -5.32
CA PHE A 50 -20.82 -9.25 -4.52
C PHE A 50 -21.73 -8.06 -4.87
N GLY A 51 -21.18 -7.02 -5.51
CA GLY A 51 -21.88 -5.81 -5.91
C GLY A 51 -22.48 -5.86 -7.32
N MET A 52 -22.62 -7.05 -7.92
CA MET A 52 -23.61 -7.30 -8.95
C MET A 52 -24.92 -7.72 -8.27
N PRO A 53 -25.82 -6.78 -7.89
CA PRO A 53 -27.23 -7.14 -7.79
C PRO A 53 -27.64 -7.54 -9.20
N ASN A 54 -27.83 -8.85 -9.36
CA ASN A 54 -28.48 -9.48 -10.50
C ASN A 54 -29.71 -8.65 -10.91
N VAL A 55 -29.63 -7.98 -12.07
CA VAL A 55 -30.81 -7.52 -12.82
C VAL A 55 -31.61 -8.72 -13.32
#